data_AF-A0A1W1HJK9-F1
#
_entry.id   AF-A0A1W1HJK9-F1
#
_cell.length_a   1.000
_cell.length_b   1.000
_cell.length_c   1.000
_cell.angle_alpha   90.00
_cell.angle_beta   90.00
_cell.angle_gamma   90.00
#
_symmetry.space_group_name_H-M   'P 1'
#
loop_
_entity.id
_entity.type
_entity.pdbx_description
1 polymer ?
#
loop_
_entity_poly.entity_id
_entity_poly.type
_entity_poly.pdbx_seq_one_letter_code
_entity_poly.pdbx_strand_id
1 'polypeptide(L)'
;MNRIPGIVVVAREITAGTGSATLFFLLTFRIHMPWWAGFILSIIAYAAIRMLFPPEIRKVQVTLPEGLSQNDYGLFIRNCHENIRGMKKRSSELKGPFQKDVQQLLNVCQGLVNNFEKDPEDIKNALVFPDRLERINVMLDNYMDIVHQPVQSPQTARALETTQKAIQKAILRFQELQVRLLENDALDLSTRAKTFDNLMDFD
;
A
#
# COMPACT_ATOMS: atom_id res chain seq x y z
N MET A 1 32.95 -10.64 4.66
CA MET A 1 32.26 -11.45 3.62
C MET A 1 30.76 -11.37 3.83
N ASN A 2 30.11 -10.36 3.25
CA ASN A 2 28.66 -10.17 3.32
C ASN A 2 27.99 -11.06 2.26
N ARG A 3 27.27 -12.10 2.70
CA ARG A 3 26.46 -12.93 1.80
C ARG A 3 25.22 -12.14 1.39
N ILE A 4 25.05 -11.94 0.09
CA ILE A 4 23.90 -11.27 -0.53
C ILE A 4 22.63 -12.07 -0.18
N PRO A 5 21.72 -11.56 0.67
CA PRO A 5 20.60 -12.34 1.20
C PRO A 5 19.55 -12.69 0.12
N GLY A 6 19.57 -12.03 -1.03
CA GLY A 6 18.65 -12.31 -2.14
C GLY A 6 18.90 -13.64 -2.86
N ILE A 7 20.17 -14.06 -3.01
CA ILE A 7 20.52 -15.29 -3.72
C ILE A 7 20.07 -16.53 -2.94
N VAL A 8 20.15 -16.47 -1.61
CA VAL A 8 19.74 -17.59 -0.73
C VAL A 8 18.24 -17.83 -0.79
N VAL A 9 17.43 -16.76 -0.89
CA VAL A 9 15.96 -16.87 -0.98
C VAL A 9 15.53 -17.45 -2.34
N VAL A 10 16.08 -16.93 -3.44
CA VAL A 10 15.78 -17.44 -4.79
C VAL A 10 16.28 -18.88 -4.96
N ALA A 11 17.46 -19.21 -4.45
CA ALA A 11 17.96 -20.59 -4.46
C ALA A 11 17.09 -21.54 -3.63
N ARG A 12 16.51 -21.08 -2.51
CA ARG A 12 15.60 -21.87 -1.67
C ARG A 12 14.25 -22.12 -2.34
N GLU A 13 13.72 -21.14 -3.07
CA GLU A 13 12.47 -21.27 -3.82
C GLU A 13 12.61 -22.18 -5.04
N ILE A 14 13.73 -22.07 -5.77
CA ILE A 14 14.04 -22.96 -6.89
C ILE A 14 14.25 -24.39 -6.38
N THR A 15 15.02 -24.59 -5.30
CA THR A 15 15.21 -25.95 -4.74
C THR A 15 13.93 -26.57 -4.18
N ALA A 16 13.04 -25.78 -3.55
CA ALA A 16 11.74 -26.26 -3.10
C ALA A 16 10.81 -26.61 -4.27
N GLY A 17 10.78 -25.77 -5.31
CA GLY A 17 10.00 -26.01 -6.53
C GLY A 17 10.48 -27.24 -7.30
N THR A 18 11.78 -27.31 -7.60
CA THR A 18 12.40 -28.44 -8.31
C THR A 18 12.35 -29.73 -7.50
N GLY A 19 12.50 -29.66 -6.17
CA GLY A 19 12.37 -30.82 -5.28
C GLY A 19 10.97 -31.43 -5.29
N SER A 20 9.93 -30.59 -5.24
CA SER A 20 8.53 -31.05 -5.28
C SER A 20 8.15 -31.71 -6.62
N ALA A 21 8.58 -31.12 -7.75
CA ALA A 21 8.38 -31.71 -9.07
C ALA A 21 9.10 -33.07 -9.22
N THR A 22 10.34 -33.16 -8.72
CA THR A 22 11.12 -34.41 -8.74
C THR A 22 10.45 -35.52 -7.90
N LEU A 23 9.92 -35.16 -6.74
CA LEU A 23 9.19 -36.09 -5.87
C LEU A 23 7.89 -36.58 -6.54
N PHE A 24 7.15 -35.69 -7.20
CA PHE A 24 5.94 -36.04 -7.97
C PHE A 24 6.24 -37.01 -9.12
N PHE A 25 7.30 -36.77 -9.90
CA PHE A 25 7.72 -37.66 -10.98
C PHE A 25 8.17 -39.03 -10.45
N LEU A 26 8.93 -39.08 -9.36
CA LEU A 26 9.37 -40.32 -8.73
C LEU A 26 8.19 -41.16 -8.19
N LEU A 27 7.22 -40.53 -7.51
CA LEU A 27 6.05 -41.21 -6.98
C LEU A 27 5.13 -41.75 -8.09
N THR A 28 4.96 -40.99 -9.17
CA THR A 28 4.04 -41.38 -10.27
C THR A 28 4.64 -42.48 -11.15
N PHE A 29 5.93 -42.38 -11.51
CA PHE A 29 6.56 -43.34 -12.42
C PHE A 29 7.14 -44.58 -11.74
N ARG A 30 7.61 -44.49 -10.48
CA ARG A 30 8.24 -45.63 -9.78
C ARG A 30 7.24 -46.46 -8.96
N ILE A 31 6.22 -45.81 -8.39
CA ILE A 31 5.25 -46.44 -7.46
C ILE A 31 3.90 -46.72 -8.16
N HIS A 32 3.75 -46.37 -9.44
CA HIS A 32 2.49 -46.48 -10.21
C HIS A 32 1.29 -45.86 -9.45
N MET A 33 1.56 -44.83 -8.66
CA MET A 33 0.51 -44.12 -7.95
C MET A 33 -0.35 -43.36 -8.96
N PRO A 34 -1.69 -43.38 -8.84
CA PRO A 34 -2.53 -42.63 -9.76
C PRO A 34 -2.17 -41.14 -9.72
N TRP A 35 -2.04 -40.54 -10.91
CA TRP A 35 -1.51 -39.19 -11.11
C TRP A 35 -2.18 -38.11 -10.25
N TRP A 36 -3.49 -38.25 -10.00
CA TRP A 36 -4.26 -37.32 -9.17
C TRP A 36 -3.86 -37.37 -7.70
N ALA A 37 -3.50 -38.55 -7.17
CA ALA A 37 -3.06 -38.70 -5.78
C ALA A 37 -1.66 -38.14 -5.58
N GLY A 38 -0.77 -38.31 -6.56
CA GLY A 38 0.56 -37.68 -6.56
C GLY A 38 0.46 -36.15 -6.56
N PHE A 39 -0.49 -35.59 -7.33
CA PHE A 39 -0.68 -34.15 -7.43
C PHE A 39 -1.14 -33.54 -6.11
N ILE A 40 -2.11 -34.18 -5.44
CA ILE A 40 -2.59 -33.78 -4.12
C ILE A 40 -1.45 -33.83 -3.09
N LEU A 41 -0.66 -34.92 -3.09
CA LEU A 41 0.45 -35.07 -2.16
C LEU A 41 1.53 -33.99 -2.36
N SER A 42 1.79 -33.60 -3.60
CA SER A 42 2.73 -32.51 -3.91
C SER A 42 2.26 -31.15 -3.41
N ILE A 43 0.96 -30.85 -3.56
CA ILE A 43 0.37 -29.61 -3.02
C ILE A 43 0.48 -29.59 -1.50
N ILE A 44 0.17 -30.72 -0.84
CA ILE A 44 0.27 -30.85 0.62
C ILE A 44 1.72 -30.67 1.09
N ALA A 45 2.68 -31.29 0.41
CA ALA A 45 4.10 -31.16 0.74
C ALA A 45 4.59 -29.72 0.57
N TYR A 46 4.19 -29.03 -0.50
CA TYR A 46 4.51 -27.62 -0.71
C TYR A 46 3.94 -26.72 0.39
N ALA A 47 2.66 -26.93 0.74
CA ALA A 47 2.00 -26.20 1.82
C ALA A 47 2.69 -26.45 3.18
N ALA A 48 3.08 -27.70 3.47
CA ALA A 48 3.79 -28.06 4.70
C ALA A 48 5.16 -27.38 4.79
N ILE A 49 5.94 -27.37 3.71
CA ILE A 49 7.24 -26.68 3.65
C ILE A 49 7.05 -25.17 3.85
N ARG A 50 6.06 -24.57 3.19
CA ARG A 50 5.76 -23.14 3.33
C ARG A 50 5.31 -22.76 4.73
N MET A 51 4.67 -23.68 5.45
CA MET A 51 4.22 -23.47 6.83
C MET A 51 5.37 -23.66 7.83
N LEU A 52 6.28 -24.61 7.60
CA LEU A 52 7.48 -24.83 8.41
C LEU A 52 8.55 -23.74 8.19
N PHE A 53 8.61 -23.18 6.98
CA PHE A 53 9.56 -22.14 6.60
C PHE A 53 8.82 -20.95 5.98
N PRO A 54 8.05 -20.19 6.78
CA PRO A 54 7.35 -19.02 6.29
C PRO A 54 8.35 -18.06 5.61
N PRO A 55 8.01 -17.48 4.44
CA PRO A 55 8.89 -16.52 3.79
C PRO A 55 9.11 -15.35 4.77
N GLU A 56 10.38 -15.08 5.10
CA GLU A 56 10.73 -13.90 5.88
C GLU A 56 10.32 -12.68 5.05
N ILE A 57 9.24 -12.02 5.49
CA ILE A 57 8.88 -10.70 5.01
C ILE A 57 10.11 -9.84 5.28
N ARG A 58 10.82 -9.43 4.22
CA ARG A 58 12.00 -8.56 4.33
C ARG A 58 11.59 -7.34 5.13
N LYS A 59 11.95 -7.32 6.42
CA LYS A 59 12.02 -6.11 7.21
C LYS A 59 13.21 -5.34 6.64
N VAL A 60 12.98 -4.61 5.55
CA VAL A 60 13.89 -3.54 5.13
C VAL A 60 14.09 -2.72 6.41
N GLN A 61 15.33 -2.62 6.89
CA GLN A 61 15.61 -1.72 8.00
C GLN A 61 15.28 -0.33 7.47
N VAL A 62 14.13 0.16 7.92
CA VAL A 62 13.63 1.45 7.53
C VAL A 62 14.44 2.47 8.29
N THR A 63 15.54 2.93 7.70
CA THR A 63 16.22 4.13 8.15
C THR A 63 15.22 5.26 8.03
N LEU A 64 14.90 5.88 9.17
CA LEU A 64 14.03 7.04 9.16
C LEU A 64 14.77 8.21 8.51
N PRO A 65 14.05 9.05 7.77
CA PRO A 65 14.61 10.29 7.24
C PRO A 65 15.32 11.12 8.31
N GLU A 66 16.52 11.64 7.98
CA GLU A 66 17.23 12.60 8.84
C GLU A 66 16.27 13.71 9.31
N GLY A 67 16.15 13.87 10.64
CA GLY A 67 15.26 14.85 11.27
C GLY A 67 13.87 14.34 11.67
N LEU A 68 13.49 13.10 11.34
CA LEU A 68 12.22 12.50 11.76
C LEU A 68 12.45 11.51 12.91
N SER A 69 11.93 11.82 14.11
CA SER A 69 11.97 10.87 15.23
C SER A 69 11.04 9.69 14.97
N GLN A 70 11.34 8.52 15.55
CA GLN A 70 10.41 7.37 15.56
C GLN A 70 9.03 7.76 16.12
N ASN A 71 9.01 8.65 17.11
CA ASN A 71 7.76 9.13 17.70
C ASN A 71 6.97 10.00 16.72
N ASP A 72 7.64 10.88 15.96
CA ASP A 72 7.01 11.77 14.99
C ASP A 72 6.44 10.98 13.81
N TYR A 73 7.19 9.97 13.35
CA TYR A 73 6.71 9.01 12.36
C TYR A 73 5.45 8.27 12.83
N GLY A 74 5.49 7.70 14.04
CA GLY A 74 4.36 6.99 14.61
C GLY A 74 3.13 7.88 14.76
N LEU A 75 3.33 9.13 15.19
CA LEU A 75 2.26 10.13 15.32
C LEU A 75 1.68 10.52 13.96
N PHE A 76 2.53 10.71 12.94
CA PHE A 76 2.11 11.00 11.57
C PHE A 76 1.21 9.89 11.01
N ILE A 77 1.66 8.64 11.09
CA ILE A 77 0.91 7.48 10.57
C ILE A 77 -0.40 7.31 11.34
N ARG A 78 -0.37 7.44 12.67
CA ARG A 78 -1.56 7.35 13.50
C ARG A 78 -2.59 8.42 13.12
N ASN A 79 -2.16 9.68 12.99
CA ASN A 79 -3.05 10.79 12.64
C ASN A 79 -3.67 10.59 11.24
N CYS A 80 -2.91 10.04 10.28
CA CYS A 80 -3.45 9.68 8.98
C CYS A 80 -4.57 8.64 9.10
N HIS A 81 -4.32 7.53 9.81
CA HIS A 81 -5.30 6.46 10.00
C HIS A 81 -6.54 6.92 10.76
N GLU A 82 -6.38 7.73 11.80
CA GLU A 82 -7.49 8.30 12.57
C GLU A 82 -8.40 9.17 11.69
N ASN A 83 -7.80 10.05 10.89
CA ASN A 83 -8.57 10.90 9.97
C ASN A 83 -9.28 10.08 8.88
N ILE A 84 -8.59 9.12 8.24
CA ILE A 84 -9.19 8.23 7.23
C ILE A 84 -10.34 7.43 7.84
N ARG A 85 -10.19 6.91 9.06
CA ARG A 85 -11.25 6.18 9.76
C ARG A 85 -12.46 7.08 10.03
N GLY A 86 -12.24 8.31 10.48
CA GLY A 86 -13.30 9.30 10.68
C GLY A 86 -14.07 9.60 9.38
N MET A 87 -13.34 9.86 8.30
CA MET A 87 -13.92 10.10 6.97
C MET A 87 -14.70 8.88 6.46
N LYS A 88 -14.20 7.66 6.68
CA LYS A 88 -14.86 6.41 6.27
C LYS A 88 -16.18 6.17 7.01
N LYS A 89 -16.24 6.50 8.30
CA LYS A 89 -17.49 6.41 9.07
C LYS A 89 -18.55 7.32 8.45
N ARG A 90 -18.20 8.58 8.19
CA ARG A 90 -19.12 9.59 7.60
C ARG A 90 -19.54 9.23 6.18
N SER A 91 -18.61 8.71 5.37
CA SER A 91 -18.93 8.33 3.98
C SER A 91 -19.94 7.19 3.87
N SER A 92 -20.06 6.35 4.92
CA SER A 92 -21.08 5.30 4.97
C SER A 92 -22.49 5.85 5.15
N GLU A 93 -22.64 7.05 5.70
CA GLU A 93 -23.92 7.73 5.92
C GLU A 93 -24.32 8.61 4.72
N LEU A 94 -23.35 8.99 3.88
CA LEU A 94 -23.58 9.72 2.63
C LEU A 94 -24.35 8.86 1.61
N LYS A 95 -25.19 9.53 0.80
CA LYS A 95 -25.94 8.90 -0.30
C LYS A 95 -25.67 9.63 -1.61
N GLY A 96 -25.85 8.92 -2.72
CA GLY A 96 -25.78 9.49 -4.06
C GLY A 96 -24.36 9.64 -4.62
N PRO A 97 -24.17 10.44 -5.69
CA PRO A 97 -22.90 10.52 -6.42
C PRO A 97 -21.74 11.03 -5.56
N PHE A 98 -22.01 11.92 -4.61
CA PHE A 98 -20.98 12.46 -3.72
C PHE A 98 -20.35 11.39 -2.80
N GLN A 99 -21.10 10.33 -2.46
CA GLN A 99 -20.55 9.19 -1.73
C GLN A 99 -19.39 8.54 -2.51
N LYS A 100 -19.53 8.41 -3.83
CA LYS A 100 -18.51 7.81 -4.69
C LYS A 100 -17.25 8.67 -4.72
N ASP A 101 -17.40 9.99 -4.81
CA ASP A 101 -16.27 10.92 -4.76
C ASP A 101 -15.50 10.80 -3.43
N VAL A 102 -16.21 10.74 -2.30
CA VAL A 102 -15.58 10.57 -0.99
C VAL A 102 -14.93 9.19 -0.84
N GLN A 103 -15.51 8.13 -1.40
CA GLN A 103 -14.88 6.80 -1.44
C GLN A 103 -13.61 6.78 -2.29
N GLN A 104 -13.63 7.45 -3.45
CA GLN A 104 -12.43 7.60 -4.28
C GLN A 104 -11.33 8.34 -3.53
N LEU A 105 -11.67 9.42 -2.82
CA LEU A 105 -10.74 10.15 -1.97
C LEU A 105 -10.11 9.23 -0.92
N LEU A 106 -10.95 8.46 -0.19
CA LEU A 106 -10.48 7.50 0.82
C LEU A 106 -9.51 6.47 0.24
N ASN A 107 -9.77 5.96 -0.96
CA ASN A 107 -8.90 4.99 -1.61
C ASN A 107 -7.53 5.60 -1.96
N VAL A 108 -7.51 6.82 -2.49
CA VAL A 108 -6.26 7.53 -2.79
C VAL A 108 -5.48 7.82 -1.50
N CYS A 109 -6.15 8.30 -0.46
CA CYS A 109 -5.53 8.57 0.83
C CYS A 109 -4.95 7.30 1.47
N GLN A 110 -5.69 6.19 1.44
CA GLN A 110 -5.18 4.91 1.94
C GLN A 110 -3.98 4.41 1.13
N GLY A 111 -4.01 4.60 -0.19
CA GLY A 111 -2.87 4.28 -1.06
C GLY A 111 -1.62 5.05 -0.69
N LEU A 112 -1.74 6.35 -0.42
CA LEU A 112 -0.63 7.19 0.06
C LEU A 112 -0.10 6.73 1.43
N VAL A 113 -0.98 6.47 2.41
CA VAL A 113 -0.55 6.00 3.73
C VAL A 113 0.18 4.66 3.64
N ASN A 114 -0.34 3.73 2.83
CA ASN A 114 0.31 2.45 2.61
C ASN A 114 1.70 2.60 1.95
N ASN A 115 1.91 3.65 1.14
CA ASN A 115 3.23 3.97 0.60
C ASN A 115 4.15 4.51 1.71
N PHE A 116 3.69 5.45 2.54
CA PHE A 116 4.46 5.97 3.68
C PHE A 116 4.83 4.90 4.73
N GLU A 117 4.00 3.85 4.87
CA GLU A 117 4.30 2.69 5.73
C GLU A 117 5.38 1.77 5.13
N LYS A 118 5.48 1.71 3.80
CA LYS A 118 6.50 0.93 3.09
C LYS A 118 7.82 1.68 2.96
N ASP A 119 7.74 2.97 2.66
CA ASP A 119 8.87 3.88 2.55
C ASP A 119 8.62 5.19 3.33
N PRO A 120 9.15 5.31 4.54
CA PRO A 120 9.07 6.54 5.34
C PRO A 120 9.84 7.74 4.80
N GLU A 121 10.77 7.58 3.86
CA GLU A 121 11.44 8.73 3.26
C GLU A 121 10.44 9.64 2.52
N ASP A 122 9.39 9.05 1.94
CA ASP A 122 8.32 9.77 1.26
C ASP A 122 7.57 10.77 2.15
N ILE A 123 7.60 10.58 3.46
CA ILE A 123 6.94 11.48 4.42
C ILE A 123 7.54 12.88 4.36
N LYS A 124 8.83 13.04 4.05
CA LYS A 124 9.47 14.36 3.88
C LYS A 124 8.73 15.21 2.86
N ASN A 125 8.20 14.59 1.81
CA ASN A 125 7.47 15.27 0.74
C ASN A 125 5.98 15.49 1.07
N ALA A 126 5.51 14.93 2.18
CA ALA A 126 4.09 14.88 2.54
C ALA A 126 3.80 15.26 4.01
N LEU A 127 4.70 16.00 4.69
CA LEU A 127 4.55 16.35 6.12
C LEU A 127 3.20 16.99 6.49
N VAL A 128 2.63 17.81 5.59
CA VAL A 128 1.34 18.50 5.79
C VAL A 128 0.12 17.64 5.44
N PHE A 129 0.32 16.37 5.07
CA PHE A 129 -0.75 15.47 4.66
C PHE A 129 -1.79 15.19 5.76
N PRO A 130 -1.40 14.90 7.03
CA PRO A 130 -2.36 14.72 8.12
C PRO A 130 -3.27 15.95 8.30
N ASP A 131 -2.72 17.16 8.32
CA ASP A 131 -3.49 18.40 8.44
C ASP A 131 -4.47 18.61 7.28
N ARG A 132 -4.08 18.17 6.07
CA ARG A 132 -4.98 18.21 4.90
C ARG A 132 -6.12 17.21 5.06
N LEU A 133 -5.86 16.01 5.58
CA LEU A 133 -6.91 15.02 5.88
C LEU A 133 -7.87 15.53 6.96
N GLU A 134 -7.34 16.15 8.01
CA GLU A 134 -8.16 16.74 9.08
C GLU A 134 -9.10 17.82 8.53
N ARG A 135 -8.59 18.76 7.71
CA ARG A 135 -9.42 19.78 7.07
C ARG A 135 -10.54 19.19 6.22
N ILE A 136 -10.25 18.12 5.48
CA ILE A 136 -11.25 17.39 4.70
C ILE A 136 -12.30 16.76 5.61
N ASN A 137 -11.87 16.18 6.74
CA ASN A 137 -12.76 15.59 7.72
C ASN A 137 -13.76 16.60 8.28
N VAL A 138 -13.27 17.80 8.64
CA VAL A 138 -14.09 18.93 9.10
C VAL A 138 -15.05 19.41 8.01
N MET A 139 -14.61 19.46 6.75
CA MET A 139 -15.51 19.79 5.62
C MET A 139 -16.63 18.77 5.44
N LEU A 140 -16.34 17.48 5.64
CA LEU A 140 -17.35 16.43 5.58
C LEU A 140 -18.33 16.50 6.75
N ASP A 141 -17.86 16.84 7.96
CA ASP A 141 -18.74 17.11 9.11
C ASP A 141 -19.72 18.25 8.78
N ASN A 142 -19.19 19.40 8.36
CA ASN A 142 -20.03 20.55 8.00
C ASN A 142 -21.01 20.23 6.86
N TYR A 143 -20.61 19.40 5.89
CA TYR A 143 -21.50 18.94 4.83
C TYR A 143 -22.67 18.12 5.40
N MET A 144 -22.37 17.17 6.29
CA MET A 144 -23.38 16.33 6.93
C MET A 144 -24.35 17.15 7.77
N ASP A 145 -23.85 18.12 8.53
CA ASP A 145 -24.69 19.02 9.33
C ASP A 145 -25.69 19.78 8.46
N ILE A 146 -25.26 20.27 7.29
CA ILE A 146 -26.12 21.02 6.36
C ILE A 146 -27.13 20.10 5.66
N VAL A 147 -26.73 18.90 5.25
CA VAL A 147 -27.64 17.96 4.55
C VAL A 147 -28.80 17.49 5.43
N HIS A 148 -28.58 17.35 6.74
CA HIS A 148 -29.62 16.92 7.68
C HIS A 148 -30.55 18.05 8.14
N GLN A 149 -30.29 19.31 7.75
CA GLN A 149 -31.17 20.41 8.12
C GLN A 149 -32.50 20.36 7.35
N PRO A 150 -33.63 20.56 8.04
CA PRO A 150 -34.96 20.49 7.42
C PRO A 150 -35.26 21.65 6.47
N VAL A 151 -34.52 22.76 6.57
CA VAL A 151 -34.71 23.96 5.74
C VAL A 151 -33.49 24.15 4.86
N GLN A 152 -33.64 23.89 3.56
CA GLN A 152 -32.61 24.16 2.57
C GLN A 152 -32.82 25.53 1.96
N SER A 153 -31.87 26.45 2.18
CA SER A 153 -31.85 27.75 1.54
C SER A 153 -30.97 27.71 0.28
N PRO A 154 -31.10 28.68 -0.64
CA PRO A 154 -30.17 28.80 -1.78
C PRO A 154 -28.70 28.95 -1.36
N GLN A 155 -28.44 29.48 -0.15
CA GLN A 155 -27.09 29.58 0.40
C GLN A 155 -26.54 28.22 0.86
N THR A 156 -27.36 27.38 1.49
CA THR A 156 -26.92 26.04 1.92
C THR A 156 -26.65 25.13 0.72
N ALA A 157 -27.48 25.20 -0.32
CA ALA A 157 -27.24 24.47 -1.57
C ALA A 157 -25.90 24.85 -2.23
N ARG A 158 -25.55 26.14 -2.27
CA ARG A 158 -24.24 26.61 -2.78
C ARG A 158 -23.07 26.15 -1.92
N ALA A 159 -23.24 26.12 -0.60
CA ALA A 159 -22.21 25.63 0.32
C ALA A 159 -21.93 24.13 0.11
N LEU A 160 -22.99 23.33 -0.09
CA LEU A 160 -22.87 21.91 -0.42
C LEU A 160 -22.12 21.71 -1.74
N GLU A 161 -22.51 22.41 -2.82
CA GLU A 161 -21.83 22.32 -4.12
C GLU A 161 -20.34 22.73 -4.03
N THR A 162 -20.05 23.81 -3.30
CA THR A 162 -18.68 24.28 -3.09
C THR A 162 -17.83 23.23 -2.35
N THR A 163 -18.42 22.58 -1.35
CA THR A 163 -17.76 21.50 -0.60
C THR A 163 -17.49 20.29 -1.51
N GLN A 164 -18.44 19.91 -2.35
CA GLN A 164 -18.27 18.83 -3.32
C GLN A 164 -17.11 19.12 -4.29
N LYS A 165 -17.05 20.33 -4.85
CA LYS A 165 -15.93 20.76 -5.71
C LYS A 165 -14.59 20.77 -4.99
N ALA A 166 -14.56 21.17 -3.72
CA ALA A 166 -13.35 21.14 -2.91
C ALA A 166 -12.83 19.71 -2.72
N ILE A 167 -13.71 18.75 -2.46
CA ILE A 167 -13.38 17.32 -2.36
C ILE A 167 -12.84 16.79 -3.68
N GLN A 168 -13.49 17.08 -4.81
CA GLN A 168 -13.00 16.67 -6.13
C GLN A 168 -11.61 17.23 -6.43
N LYS A 169 -11.36 18.50 -6.08
CA LYS A 169 -10.03 19.11 -6.21
C LYS A 169 -9.00 18.43 -5.29
N ALA A 170 -9.38 18.03 -4.08
CA ALA A 170 -8.51 17.30 -3.18
C ALA A 170 -8.12 15.93 -3.74
N ILE A 171 -9.05 15.20 -4.36
CA ILE A 171 -8.78 13.92 -5.04
C ILE A 171 -7.67 14.10 -6.08
N LEU A 172 -7.84 15.07 -6.99
CA LEU A 172 -6.84 15.33 -8.04
C LEU A 172 -5.47 15.66 -7.45
N ARG A 173 -5.41 16.52 -6.41
CA ARG A 173 -4.16 16.89 -5.77
C ARG A 173 -3.46 15.73 -5.07
N PHE A 174 -4.20 14.81 -4.47
CA PHE A 174 -3.62 13.63 -3.84
C PHE A 174 -3.21 12.57 -4.86
N GLN A 175 -3.92 12.45 -5.98
CA GLN A 175 -3.46 11.63 -7.11
C GLN A 175 -2.15 12.17 -7.69
N GLU A 176 -2.05 13.49 -7.91
CA GLU A 176 -0.80 14.14 -8.34
C GLU A 176 0.35 13.94 -7.34
N LEU A 177 0.06 13.90 -6.03
CA LEU A 177 1.06 13.57 -5.01
C LEU A 177 1.49 12.10 -5.15
N GLN A 178 0.54 11.18 -5.28
CA GLN A 178 0.82 9.76 -5.43
C GLN A 178 1.67 9.46 -6.67
N VAL A 179 1.36 10.08 -7.81
CA VAL A 179 2.13 9.95 -9.04
C VAL A 179 3.56 10.45 -8.84
N ARG A 180 3.75 11.61 -8.20
CA ARG A 180 5.09 12.15 -7.94
C ARG A 180 5.95 11.25 -7.06
N LEU A 181 5.36 10.60 -6.04
CA LEU A 181 6.09 9.64 -5.22
C LEU A 181 6.53 8.42 -6.05
N LEU A 182 5.63 7.88 -6.88
CA LEU A 182 5.95 6.76 -7.77
C LEU A 182 7.00 7.12 -8.85
N GLU A 183 6.98 8.34 -9.37
CA GLU A 183 7.98 8.82 -10.32
C GLU A 183 9.36 8.95 -9.66
N ASN A 184 9.43 9.42 -8.42
CA ASN A 184 10.67 9.48 -7.66
C ASN A 184 11.22 8.06 -7.42
N ASP A 185 10.37 7.09 -7.06
CA ASP A 185 10.76 5.69 -6.91
C ASP A 185 11.33 5.11 -8.22
N ALA A 186 10.69 5.40 -9.34
CA ALA A 186 11.14 4.94 -10.66
C ALA A 186 12.49 5.57 -11.05
N LEU A 187 12.69 6.85 -10.75
CA LEU A 187 13.96 7.55 -10.97
C LEU A 187 15.08 6.97 -10.11
N ASP A 188 14.83 6.71 -8.83
CA ASP A 188 15.81 6.09 -7.93
C ASP A 188 16.15 4.67 -8.39
N LEU A 189 15.14 3.88 -8.77
CA LEU A 189 15.37 2.54 -9.32
C LEU A 189 16.22 2.58 -10.60
N SER A 190 15.95 3.52 -11.50
CA SER A 190 16.74 3.70 -12.74
C SER A 190 18.18 4.14 -12.46
N THR A 191 18.37 4.98 -11.44
CA THR A 191 19.70 5.46 -11.02
C THR A 191 20.48 4.30 -10.43
N ARG A 192 19.87 3.51 -9.53
CA ARG A 192 20.48 2.31 -8.96
C ARG A 192 20.82 1.27 -10.02
N ALA A 193 19.94 1.08 -11.01
CA ALA A 193 20.21 0.17 -12.13
C ALA A 193 21.43 0.64 -12.94
N LYS A 194 21.52 1.94 -13.27
CA LYS A 194 22.70 2.52 -13.95
C LYS A 194 23.98 2.42 -13.11
N THR A 195 23.90 2.68 -11.80
CA THR A 195 25.04 2.51 -10.91
C THR A 195 25.48 1.05 -10.84
N PHE A 196 24.54 0.11 -10.82
CA PHE A 196 24.83 -1.31 -10.85
C PHE A 196 25.46 -1.74 -12.19
N ASP A 197 24.95 -1.25 -13.32
CA ASP A 197 25.50 -1.49 -14.67
C ASP A 197 26.93 -0.96 -14.76
N ASN A 198 27.15 0.30 -14.36
CA ASN A 198 28.48 0.90 -14.30
C ASN A 198 29.45 0.14 -13.39
N LEU A 199 28.98 -0.51 -12.31
CA LEU A 199 29.81 -1.34 -11.43
C LEU A 199 30.16 -2.69 -12.06
N MET A 200 29.34 -3.19 -12.98
CA MET A 200 29.56 -4.44 -13.72
C MET A 200 30.38 -4.24 -15.00
N ASP A 201 30.42 -3.02 -15.54
CA ASP A 201 31.26 -2.61 -16.68
C ASP A 201 32.74 -2.33 -16.30
N PHE A 202 33.14 -2.57 -15.04
CA PHE A 202 34.54 -2.49 -14.56
C PHE A 202 35.31 -3.82 -14.69
N ASP A 203 35.09 -4.59 -15.77
CA ASP A 203 35.94 -5.71 -16.19
C ASP A 203 36.68 -5.39 -17.51
#